data_AF-A0A817K9I5-F1
#
_entry.id   AF-A0A817K9I5-F1
#
_cell.length_a   1.000
_cell.length_b   1.000
_cell.length_c   1.000
_cell.angle_alpha   90.00
_cell.angle_beta   90.00
_cell.angle_gamma   90.00
#
_symmetry.space_group_name_H-M   'P 1'
#
loop_
_entity.id
_entity.type
_entity.pdbx_description
1 polymer ?
#
loop_
_entity_poly.entity_id
_entity_poly.type
_entity_poly.pdbx_seq_one_letter_code
_entity_poly.pdbx_strand_id
1 'polypeptide(L)'
;MVDEIQGSVDIVVQLFDMHDDDGFEEHDHQNDKNPRKQCISHDGKKRKEKDKRISIVHVPEYRLHARPLYLVQQKDIRLIREAFKQQNRLLLKTYKSHAMYSCTSDEFETNISKFFTETNAYSLIEELNETNRASVETHLDGLVNNVKTALDHLLEEQCINSMQHQDMQIHRSKVRLDYLFFLPDTRKNDVSVQPIVVSSASPLINISRWLHRLLQPTYDQLASSISFAKGADMILSLEKYKKQGFLRSMTLFATLHVQHISSMFDHEEAVQALEHFLTNHVSSGNLRGVSISTIVQLVRLLVDQQWFVYNNKIYRQIRGSVCGSPLMSLLVNIILFQWEKEFVSSLKEQQEIYGRYIRSLPSRSTYLWIAIFFFVARFLDEIFFTWNRSANELETFIHSINMKNSSIQVQYTIGTELDYLDASIRYFSDEDDQSANELTTYVNHESKSEPYTLPYLYGYPSDLMHSKLIRAALIRAVLCCSDVYEFQQERQYIELSFSLNRFPASFIHEYVVAFFYEFYMEELDHMMFDRHIFDELRENVIEYERKRVEKKLKQKQEEHKSNLEYVTGNIPMLHDVQYY
;
A
#
# COMPACT_ATOMS: atom_id res chain seq x y z
N MET A 1 27.40 -1.47 18.54
CA MET A 1 26.26 -2.31 18.07
C MET A 1 24.91 -1.71 18.46
N VAL A 2 24.60 -1.47 19.75
CA VAL A 2 23.36 -0.77 20.17
C VAL A 2 23.31 0.68 19.67
N ASP A 3 24.44 1.40 19.66
CA ASP A 3 24.50 2.81 19.24
C ASP A 3 24.43 3.04 17.71
N GLU A 4 24.79 2.06 16.89
CA GLU A 4 24.72 2.15 15.41
C GLU A 4 23.31 1.87 14.87
N ILE A 5 22.58 0.95 15.53
CA ILE A 5 21.14 0.74 15.30
C ILE A 5 20.36 1.97 15.77
N GLN A 6 20.76 2.56 16.91
CA GLN A 6 20.19 3.79 17.46
C GLN A 6 20.37 4.99 16.51
N GLY A 7 21.57 5.22 15.96
CA GLY A 7 21.83 6.30 15.02
C GLY A 7 21.04 6.17 13.71
N SER A 8 20.84 4.96 13.20
CA SER A 8 20.07 4.71 11.97
C SER A 8 18.57 4.93 12.19
N VAL A 9 18.03 4.57 13.36
CA VAL A 9 16.64 4.83 13.75
C VAL A 9 16.40 6.31 14.05
N ASP A 10 17.34 7.00 14.66
CA ASP A 10 17.22 8.44 14.97
C ASP A 10 17.35 9.32 13.72
N ILE A 11 18.12 8.91 12.70
CA ILE A 11 18.13 9.56 11.37
C ILE A 11 16.77 9.42 10.67
N VAL A 12 16.12 8.25 10.78
CA VAL A 12 14.77 8.06 10.25
C VAL A 12 13.77 8.94 10.99
N VAL A 13 13.88 9.07 12.32
CA VAL A 13 13.04 9.97 13.13
C VAL A 13 13.28 11.45 12.77
N GLN A 14 14.52 11.89 12.59
CA GLN A 14 14.82 13.27 12.17
C GLN A 14 14.35 13.60 10.75
N LEU A 15 14.37 12.63 9.83
CA LEU A 15 13.79 12.81 8.48
C LEU A 15 12.26 12.92 8.51
N PHE A 16 11.60 12.39 9.56
CA PHE A 16 10.17 12.61 9.81
C PHE A 16 9.90 13.92 10.58
N ASP A 17 10.83 14.41 11.40
CA ASP A 17 10.68 15.61 12.25
C ASP A 17 11.09 16.94 11.56
N MET A 18 11.72 16.94 10.38
CA MET A 18 12.29 18.16 9.73
C MET A 18 11.39 18.85 8.67
N HIS A 19 10.10 18.53 8.54
CA HIS A 19 9.26 19.11 7.48
C HIS A 19 7.88 19.61 7.97
N ASP A 20 7.89 20.45 9.01
CA ASP A 20 6.74 21.28 9.42
C ASP A 20 6.96 22.79 9.20
N ASP A 21 8.03 23.21 8.52
CA ASP A 21 8.26 24.60 8.12
C ASP A 21 8.42 24.71 6.60
N ASP A 22 7.31 24.88 5.90
CA ASP A 22 7.27 25.62 4.62
C ASP A 22 6.05 26.54 4.69
N GLY A 23 6.28 27.74 5.22
CA GLY A 23 5.32 28.83 5.19
C GLY A 23 5.09 29.31 3.76
N PHE A 24 3.88 29.08 3.26
CA PHE A 24 3.36 29.83 2.11
C PHE A 24 2.76 31.14 2.62
N GLU A 25 3.51 32.23 2.48
CA GLU A 25 2.98 33.59 2.50
C GLU A 25 2.20 33.83 1.19
N GLU A 26 0.87 33.76 1.26
CA GLU A 26 0.02 34.37 0.23
C GLU A 26 -0.24 35.84 0.58
N HIS A 27 0.32 36.72 -0.25
CA HIS A 27 0.02 38.14 -0.29
C HIS A 27 -1.43 38.34 -0.75
N ASP A 28 -2.32 38.74 0.16
CA ASP A 28 -3.61 39.32 -0.20
C ASP A 28 -3.66 40.82 0.11
N HIS A 29 -3.77 41.59 -0.97
CA HIS A 29 -3.97 43.02 -0.95
C HIS A 29 -5.45 43.37 -0.67
N GLN A 30 -5.64 44.11 0.43
CA GLN A 30 -6.56 45.24 0.61
C GLN A 30 -8.08 45.07 0.65
N ASN A 31 -8.60 45.69 1.73
CA ASN A 31 -9.88 46.37 1.94
C ASN A 31 -11.04 45.52 2.51
N ASP A 32 -11.32 45.66 3.82
CA ASP A 32 -12.23 46.72 4.25
C ASP A 32 -12.23 47.00 5.77
N LYS A 33 -12.17 48.30 6.05
CA LYS A 33 -12.58 49.13 7.19
C LYS A 33 -13.28 48.51 8.44
N ASN A 34 -12.55 48.69 9.57
CA ASN A 34 -12.96 49.41 10.80
C ASN A 34 -13.69 48.63 11.95
N PRO A 35 -13.75 49.15 13.21
CA PRO A 35 -12.79 48.82 14.29
C PRO A 35 -13.50 48.49 15.64
N ARG A 36 -12.72 48.35 16.74
CA ARG A 36 -13.09 48.28 18.19
C ARG A 36 -13.04 46.85 18.76
N LYS A 37 -12.37 46.50 19.87
CA LYS A 37 -11.93 47.20 21.10
C LYS A 37 -10.80 46.35 21.72
N GLN A 38 -9.64 46.94 22.02
CA GLN A 38 -9.14 47.26 23.37
C GLN A 38 -8.93 46.08 24.35
N CYS A 39 -7.64 45.78 24.51
CA CYS A 39 -6.88 45.36 25.69
C CYS A 39 -7.60 45.39 27.05
N ILE A 40 -7.43 44.31 27.85
CA ILE A 40 -7.08 44.40 29.28
C ILE A 40 -6.14 43.24 29.64
N SER A 41 -5.03 43.61 30.27
CA SER A 41 -4.00 42.78 30.88
C SER A 41 -4.28 42.51 32.37
N HIS A 42 -3.53 41.54 32.90
CA HIS A 42 -3.10 41.34 34.30
C HIS A 42 -3.80 40.35 35.25
N ASP A 43 -2.93 39.48 35.77
CA ASP A 43 -2.78 39.01 37.15
C ASP A 43 -3.62 37.84 37.71
N GLY A 44 -3.01 36.66 37.65
CA GLY A 44 -2.47 35.96 38.84
C GLY A 44 -3.32 35.82 40.10
N LYS A 45 -3.77 34.59 40.40
CA LYS A 45 -3.39 33.78 41.61
C LYS A 45 -4.37 32.62 41.89
N LYS A 46 -3.75 31.44 42.07
CA LYS A 46 -4.02 30.37 43.06
C LYS A 46 -5.38 29.64 43.10
N ARG A 47 -5.30 28.35 42.74
CA ARG A 47 -5.89 27.13 43.35
C ARG A 47 -6.95 27.32 44.45
N LYS A 48 -8.09 26.65 44.25
CA LYS A 48 -8.74 25.78 45.26
C LYS A 48 -9.58 24.70 44.57
N GLU A 49 -9.13 23.45 44.70
CA GLU A 49 -9.97 22.26 44.55
C GLU A 49 -11.14 22.33 45.52
N LYS A 50 -12.34 22.03 45.03
CA LYS A 50 -13.42 21.47 45.83
C LYS A 50 -14.13 20.40 44.99
N ASP A 51 -13.94 19.17 45.45
CA ASP A 51 -14.73 17.98 45.17
C ASP A 51 -16.20 18.29 44.86
N LYS A 52 -16.65 17.86 43.68
CA LYS A 52 -18.03 17.44 43.45
C LYS A 52 -18.00 16.03 42.90
N ARG A 53 -18.34 15.08 43.78
CA ARG A 53 -18.72 13.72 43.40
C ARG A 53 -19.84 13.78 42.37
N ILE A 54 -19.64 13.18 41.20
CA ILE A 54 -20.69 12.90 40.22
C ILE A 54 -20.59 11.42 39.84
N SER A 55 -21.72 10.75 40.09
CA SER A 55 -22.25 9.46 39.66
C SER A 55 -21.35 8.52 38.83
N ILE A 56 -21.09 7.35 39.42
CA ILE A 56 -20.54 6.17 38.74
C ILE A 56 -21.60 5.65 37.76
N VAL A 57 -21.34 5.77 36.46
CA VAL A 57 -22.09 5.02 35.44
C VAL A 57 -21.60 3.58 35.47
N HIS A 58 -22.46 2.68 35.90
CA HIS A 58 -22.26 1.24 35.77
C HIS A 58 -22.68 0.84 34.34
N VAL A 59 -21.73 0.35 33.55
CA VAL A 59 -21.99 -0.31 32.26
C VAL A 59 -21.70 -1.80 32.44
N PRO A 60 -22.68 -2.71 32.27
CA PRO A 60 -22.43 -4.15 32.31
C PRO A 60 -21.64 -4.65 31.08
N GLU A 61 -21.08 -5.85 31.22
CA GLU A 61 -20.11 -6.47 30.30
C GLU A 61 -20.59 -6.57 28.83
N TYR A 62 -20.07 -5.67 27.98
CA TYR A 62 -19.64 -6.05 26.64
C TYR A 62 -18.11 -6.07 26.67
N ARG A 63 -17.53 -7.27 26.62
CA ARG A 63 -16.08 -7.48 26.57
C ARG A 63 -15.56 -7.08 25.19
N LEU A 64 -15.38 -5.77 24.98
CA LEU A 64 -14.40 -5.29 24.01
C LEU A 64 -13.03 -5.63 24.58
N HIS A 65 -12.35 -6.57 23.96
CA HIS A 65 -10.98 -6.94 24.28
C HIS A 65 -10.11 -5.67 24.36
N ALA A 66 -9.61 -5.45 25.57
CA ALA A 66 -8.53 -4.55 25.99
C ALA A 66 -8.18 -3.36 25.09
N ARG A 67 -8.50 -2.16 25.59
CA ARG A 67 -7.71 -0.95 25.29
C ARG A 67 -6.22 -1.21 25.57
N PRO A 68 -5.26 -0.84 24.70
CA PRO A 68 -3.98 -0.38 25.19
C PRO A 68 -4.23 1.00 25.81
N LEU A 69 -4.34 1.01 27.13
CA LEU A 69 -4.74 2.16 27.93
C LEU A 69 -3.59 3.15 28.13
N TYR A 70 -2.84 3.51 27.08
CA TYR A 70 -1.86 4.60 27.16
C TYR A 70 -1.74 5.28 25.80
N LEU A 71 -2.28 6.49 25.69
CA LEU A 71 -1.82 7.43 24.67
C LEU A 71 -0.38 7.80 25.08
N VAL A 72 0.59 7.02 24.63
CA VAL A 72 2.00 7.34 24.82
C VAL A 72 2.23 8.66 24.08
N GLN A 73 2.41 9.75 24.82
CA GLN A 73 2.78 10.99 24.18
C GLN A 73 4.17 10.78 23.56
N GLN A 74 4.45 11.35 22.38
CA GLN A 74 5.72 11.15 21.67
C GLN A 74 6.95 11.46 22.56
N LYS A 75 6.79 12.39 23.51
CA LYS A 75 7.78 12.72 24.54
C LYS A 75 8.12 11.55 25.50
N ASP A 76 7.17 10.65 25.73
CA ASP A 76 7.29 9.52 26.65
C ASP A 76 7.90 8.28 25.97
N ILE A 77 7.98 8.24 24.63
CA ILE A 77 8.61 7.13 23.87
C ILE A 77 10.07 6.93 24.30
N ARG A 78 10.80 8.02 24.59
CA ARG A 78 12.20 7.94 25.05
C ARG A 78 12.29 7.24 26.41
N LEU A 79 11.43 7.62 27.36
CA LEU A 79 11.36 7.00 28.69
C LEU A 79 10.97 5.53 28.61
N ILE A 80 10.02 5.19 27.74
CA ILE A 80 9.61 3.80 27.51
C ILE A 80 10.77 3.00 26.92
N ARG A 81 11.45 3.52 25.89
CA ARG A 81 12.63 2.86 25.31
C ARG A 81 13.73 2.65 26.35
N GLU A 82 13.99 3.62 27.21
CA GLU A 82 14.95 3.49 28.31
C GLU A 82 14.54 2.41 29.31
N ALA A 83 13.26 2.34 29.68
CA ALA A 83 12.74 1.31 30.58
C ALA A 83 12.86 -0.10 29.98
N PHE A 84 12.56 -0.27 28.69
CA PHE A 84 12.77 -1.55 28.00
C PHE A 84 14.25 -1.91 27.87
N LYS A 85 15.12 -0.93 27.61
CA LYS A 85 16.58 -1.13 27.62
C LYS A 85 17.10 -1.60 28.98
N GLN A 86 16.60 -1.04 30.09
CA GLN A 86 16.94 -1.49 31.45
C GLN A 86 16.54 -2.95 31.69
N GLN A 87 15.54 -3.45 30.97
CA GLN A 87 15.09 -4.84 31.00
C GLN A 87 15.82 -5.73 29.97
N ASN A 88 16.86 -5.23 29.29
CA ASN A 88 17.54 -5.90 28.17
C ASN A 88 16.59 -6.29 27.01
N ARG A 89 15.57 -5.46 26.77
CA ARG A 89 14.59 -5.66 25.71
C ARG A 89 14.71 -4.56 24.66
N LEU A 90 14.51 -4.95 23.41
CA LEU A 90 14.30 -4.07 22.27
C LEU A 90 12.80 -3.71 22.19
N LEU A 91 12.53 -2.54 21.63
CA LEU A 91 11.19 -2.10 21.28
C LEU A 91 11.20 -1.60 19.83
N LEU A 92 10.64 -2.41 18.93
CA LEU A 92 10.71 -2.25 17.48
C LEU A 92 9.33 -1.91 16.93
N LYS A 93 9.27 -1.10 15.87
CA LYS A 93 8.04 -0.94 15.09
C LYS A 93 7.79 -2.24 14.34
N THR A 94 6.55 -2.71 14.32
CA THR A 94 6.18 -3.88 13.51
C THR A 94 6.01 -3.50 12.05
N TYR A 95 6.14 -4.51 11.18
CA TYR A 95 5.85 -4.42 9.76
C TYR A 95 4.34 -4.26 9.55
N LYS A 96 3.95 -3.26 8.77
CA LYS A 96 2.56 -2.96 8.35
C LYS A 96 1.53 -2.66 9.46
N SER A 97 1.90 -2.76 10.75
CA SER A 97 1.02 -2.38 11.85
C SER A 97 1.57 -1.17 12.59
N HIS A 98 0.69 -0.37 13.19
CA HIS A 98 1.09 0.74 14.06
C HIS A 98 1.55 0.27 15.45
N ALA A 99 1.54 -1.05 15.70
CA ALA A 99 1.98 -1.63 16.96
C ALA A 99 3.51 -1.65 17.11
N MET A 100 3.94 -1.62 18.36
CA MET A 100 5.30 -1.87 18.78
C MET A 100 5.45 -3.32 19.24
N TYR A 101 6.54 -3.97 18.87
CA TYR A 101 6.90 -5.32 19.31
C TYR A 101 8.13 -5.26 20.21
N SER A 102 8.13 -6.06 21.27
CA SER A 102 9.27 -6.15 22.20
C SER A 102 9.82 -7.56 22.30
N CYS A 103 11.12 -7.69 22.06
CA CYS A 103 11.89 -8.94 22.11
C CYS A 103 13.27 -8.70 22.75
N THR A 104 14.04 -9.75 22.96
CA THR A 104 15.49 -9.61 23.27
C THR A 104 16.29 -9.41 21.98
N SER A 105 17.54 -8.94 22.10
CA SER A 105 18.44 -8.84 20.95
C SER A 105 18.71 -10.22 20.33
N ASP A 106 18.91 -11.24 21.16
CA ASP A 106 19.22 -12.60 20.70
C ASP A 106 18.04 -13.25 19.96
N GLU A 107 16.81 -13.04 20.45
CA GLU A 107 15.59 -13.49 19.78
C GLU A 107 15.46 -12.87 18.38
N PHE A 108 15.71 -11.56 18.28
CA PHE A 108 15.63 -10.85 17.01
C PHE A 108 16.71 -11.31 16.01
N GLU A 109 17.96 -11.42 16.44
CA GLU A 109 19.06 -11.91 15.59
C GLU A 109 18.88 -13.37 15.17
N THR A 110 18.28 -14.21 16.02
CA THR A 110 17.93 -15.59 15.67
C THR A 110 16.91 -15.62 14.53
N ASN A 111 15.88 -14.78 14.59
CA ASN A 111 14.87 -14.68 13.53
C ASN A 111 15.46 -14.16 12.21
N ILE A 112 16.41 -13.21 12.28
CA ILE A 112 17.12 -12.74 11.08
C ILE A 112 18.01 -13.84 10.50
N SER A 113 18.77 -14.55 11.34
CA SER A 113 19.62 -15.66 10.89
C SER A 113 18.81 -16.78 10.24
N LYS A 114 17.65 -17.10 10.82
CA LYS A 114 16.66 -18.01 10.23
C LYS A 114 16.21 -17.51 8.85
N PHE A 115 15.84 -16.23 8.73
CA PHE A 115 15.48 -15.64 7.45
C PHE A 115 16.58 -15.76 6.39
N PHE A 116 17.83 -15.41 6.72
CA PHE A 116 18.97 -15.55 5.79
C PHE A 116 19.15 -17.00 5.33
N THR A 117 19.01 -17.96 6.24
CA THR A 117 19.20 -19.39 5.98
C THR A 117 18.07 -19.97 5.13
N GLU A 118 16.82 -19.65 5.45
CA GLU A 118 15.64 -20.15 4.73
C GLU A 118 15.54 -19.55 3.32
N THR A 119 15.90 -18.28 3.18
CA THR A 119 15.81 -17.59 1.90
C THR A 119 17.03 -17.86 1.01
N ASN A 120 18.24 -17.89 1.57
CA ASN A 120 19.47 -17.91 0.79
C ASN A 120 19.49 -16.80 -0.30
N ALA A 121 18.87 -15.65 0.00
CA ALA A 121 18.65 -14.57 -0.95
C ALA A 121 19.87 -13.65 -1.13
N TYR A 122 20.88 -13.80 -0.28
CA TYR A 122 21.98 -12.85 -0.14
C TYR A 122 23.34 -13.54 -0.17
N SER A 123 24.27 -12.98 -0.92
CA SER A 123 25.67 -13.39 -0.96
C SER A 123 26.53 -12.37 -0.21
N LEU A 124 27.37 -12.84 0.71
CA LEU A 124 28.34 -12.00 1.41
C LEU A 124 29.47 -11.62 0.45
N ILE A 125 29.70 -10.31 0.29
CA ILE A 125 30.80 -9.77 -0.52
C ILE A 125 32.02 -9.48 0.37
N GLU A 126 31.81 -8.75 1.47
CA GLU A 126 32.90 -8.36 2.37
C GLU A 126 32.39 -8.09 3.79
N GLU A 127 33.17 -8.50 4.79
CA GLU A 127 32.98 -8.07 6.18
C GLU A 127 33.78 -6.81 6.47
N LEU A 128 33.12 -5.79 7.01
CA LEU A 128 33.69 -4.50 7.33
C LEU A 128 34.17 -4.48 8.79
N ASN A 129 35.35 -3.93 8.97
CA ASN A 129 36.02 -3.65 10.24
C ASN A 129 36.62 -2.23 10.14
N GLU A 130 37.26 -1.76 11.22
CA GLU A 130 37.81 -0.40 11.28
C GLU A 130 38.85 -0.10 10.18
N THR A 131 39.54 -1.12 9.67
CA THR A 131 40.63 -0.94 8.69
C THR A 131 40.15 -0.91 7.24
N ASN A 132 39.00 -1.53 6.92
CA ASN A 132 38.47 -1.61 5.56
C ASN A 132 37.11 -0.89 5.39
N ARG A 133 36.71 -0.01 6.31
CA ARG A 133 35.48 0.81 6.16
C ARG A 133 35.43 1.57 4.83
N ALA A 134 36.59 2.01 4.32
CA ALA A 134 36.69 2.69 3.02
C ALA A 134 36.31 1.78 1.83
N SER A 135 36.29 0.45 1.99
CA SER A 135 35.92 -0.50 0.94
C SER A 135 34.48 -0.29 0.45
N VAL A 136 33.59 0.23 1.30
CA VAL A 136 32.22 0.63 0.92
C VAL A 136 32.24 1.60 -0.27
N GLU A 137 33.11 2.61 -0.23
CA GLU A 137 33.24 3.59 -1.30
C GLU A 137 33.89 2.99 -2.55
N THR A 138 34.87 2.08 -2.39
CA THR A 138 35.49 1.36 -3.51
C THR A 138 34.47 0.49 -4.26
N HIS A 139 33.65 -0.26 -3.55
CA HIS A 139 32.58 -1.07 -4.16
C HIS A 139 31.52 -0.21 -4.82
N LEU A 140 31.18 0.92 -4.20
CA LEU A 140 30.27 1.91 -4.78
C LEU A 140 30.84 2.52 -6.07
N ASP A 141 32.13 2.88 -6.09
CA ASP A 141 32.83 3.36 -7.30
C ASP A 141 32.77 2.33 -8.42
N GLY A 142 33.06 1.06 -8.09
CA GLY A 142 32.94 -0.05 -9.03
C GLY A 142 31.54 -0.17 -9.63
N LEU A 143 30.51 -0.12 -8.78
CA LEU A 143 29.11 -0.18 -9.21
C LEU A 143 28.73 1.00 -10.11
N VAL A 144 29.14 2.22 -9.76
CA VAL A 144 28.88 3.43 -10.57
C VAL A 144 29.57 3.34 -11.93
N ASN A 145 30.81 2.86 -11.97
CA ASN A 145 31.55 2.68 -13.21
C ASN A 145 30.92 1.59 -14.09
N ASN A 146 30.44 0.50 -13.49
CA ASN A 146 29.73 -0.56 -14.23
C ASN A 146 28.44 -0.03 -14.86
N VAL A 147 27.63 0.71 -14.10
CA VAL A 147 26.41 1.34 -14.61
C VAL A 147 26.72 2.32 -15.73
N LYS A 148 27.73 3.18 -15.55
CA LYS A 148 28.14 4.15 -16.56
C LYS A 148 28.61 3.47 -17.85
N THR A 149 29.49 2.48 -17.73
CA THR A 149 30.00 1.71 -18.88
C THR A 149 28.87 1.03 -19.65
N ALA A 150 27.92 0.42 -18.93
CA ALA A 150 26.77 -0.22 -19.56
C ALA A 150 25.90 0.78 -20.33
N LEU A 151 25.63 1.95 -19.75
CA LEU A 151 24.86 3.00 -20.44
C LEU A 151 25.60 3.59 -21.63
N ASP A 152 26.91 3.84 -21.51
CA ASP A 152 27.74 4.36 -22.59
C ASP A 152 27.77 3.38 -23.77
N HIS A 153 27.94 2.07 -23.51
CA HIS A 153 27.86 1.03 -24.54
C HIS A 153 26.51 0.99 -25.25
N LEU A 154 25.40 1.08 -24.51
CA LEU A 154 24.05 1.11 -25.10
C LEU A 154 23.83 2.36 -25.97
N LEU A 155 24.47 3.49 -25.64
CA LEU A 155 24.41 4.71 -26.44
C LEU A 155 25.26 4.55 -27.73
N GLU A 156 26.46 4.00 -27.62
CA GLU A 156 27.36 3.74 -28.75
C GLU A 156 26.72 2.79 -29.78
N GLU A 157 26.03 1.75 -29.30
CA GLU A 157 25.28 0.80 -30.13
C GLU A 157 23.93 1.35 -30.64
N GLN A 158 23.59 2.61 -30.32
CA GLN A 158 22.32 3.24 -30.68
C GLN A 158 21.08 2.49 -30.14
N CYS A 159 21.25 1.71 -29.08
CA CYS A 159 20.16 1.01 -28.38
C CYS A 159 19.31 1.96 -27.54
N ILE A 160 19.91 3.07 -27.08
CA ILE A 160 19.25 4.19 -26.42
C ILE A 160 19.68 5.51 -27.06
N ASN A 161 18.85 6.55 -26.96
CA ASN A 161 19.20 7.89 -27.44
C ASN A 161 19.88 8.74 -26.35
N SER A 162 20.43 9.89 -26.73
CA SER A 162 21.16 10.78 -25.81
C SER A 162 20.30 11.29 -24.64
N MET A 163 18.99 11.51 -24.86
CA MET A 163 18.09 11.95 -23.79
C MET A 163 17.86 10.83 -22.77
N GLN A 164 17.63 9.60 -23.24
CA GLN A 164 17.45 8.41 -22.40
C GLN A 164 18.72 8.12 -21.60
N HIS A 165 19.89 8.24 -22.23
CA HIS A 165 21.18 8.12 -21.56
C HIS A 165 21.32 9.15 -20.45
N GLN A 166 21.08 10.44 -20.74
CA GLN A 166 21.16 11.52 -19.76
C GLN A 166 20.18 11.34 -18.59
N ASP A 167 18.95 10.89 -18.85
CA ASP A 167 17.93 10.60 -17.84
C ASP A 167 18.34 9.47 -16.89
N MET A 168 19.10 8.49 -17.40
CA MET A 168 19.55 7.33 -16.63
C MET A 168 20.90 7.54 -15.94
N GLN A 169 21.67 8.57 -16.33
CA GLN A 169 22.96 8.85 -15.71
C GLN A 169 22.85 9.23 -14.23
N ILE A 170 23.91 8.95 -13.50
CA ILE A 170 24.07 9.23 -12.07
C ILE A 170 25.32 10.06 -11.82
N HIS A 171 25.26 10.91 -10.80
CA HIS A 171 26.42 11.66 -10.33
C HIS A 171 26.99 10.99 -9.10
N ARG A 172 28.29 10.70 -9.10
CA ARG A 172 28.95 9.97 -8.00
C ARG A 172 28.74 10.61 -6.62
N SER A 173 28.72 11.94 -6.55
CA SER A 173 28.49 12.69 -5.31
C SER A 173 27.07 12.56 -4.75
N LYS A 174 26.13 12.05 -5.54
CA LYS A 174 24.70 11.92 -5.18
C LYS A 174 24.27 10.49 -4.91
N VAL A 175 25.18 9.51 -5.00
CA VAL A 175 24.84 8.09 -4.84
C VAL A 175 25.48 7.47 -3.61
N ARG A 176 24.81 6.46 -3.05
CA ARG A 176 25.22 5.69 -1.87
C ARG A 176 24.80 4.24 -2.02
N LEU A 177 25.50 3.33 -1.34
CA LEU A 177 25.01 1.96 -1.17
C LEU A 177 23.75 1.96 -0.30
N ASP A 178 22.83 1.08 -0.64
CA ASP A 178 21.58 0.91 0.08
C ASP A 178 21.83 0.25 1.45
N TYR A 179 20.96 0.52 2.43
CA TYR A 179 21.06 -0.11 3.76
C TYR A 179 19.90 -1.07 3.98
N LEU A 180 20.21 -2.32 4.29
CA LEU A 180 19.22 -3.34 4.64
C LEU A 180 18.99 -3.32 6.15
N PHE A 181 17.74 -3.43 6.58
CA PHE A 181 17.35 -3.68 7.97
C PHE A 181 16.11 -4.56 8.03
N PHE A 182 15.75 -5.02 9.22
CA PHE A 182 14.63 -5.94 9.42
C PHE A 182 13.57 -5.32 10.34
N LEU A 183 12.30 -5.58 10.05
CA LEU A 183 11.18 -5.30 10.96
C LEU A 183 10.47 -6.60 11.37
N PRO A 184 10.01 -6.73 12.63
CA PRO A 184 9.16 -7.84 13.06
C PRO A 184 7.82 -7.84 12.33
N ASP A 185 7.35 -9.00 11.91
CA ASP A 185 6.04 -9.21 11.29
C ASP A 185 5.19 -10.11 12.16
N THR A 186 4.12 -9.53 12.73
CA THR A 186 3.25 -10.15 13.74
C THR A 186 1.91 -10.61 13.16
N ARG A 187 1.80 -10.68 11.83
CA ARG A 187 0.56 -11.11 11.16
C ARG A 187 0.29 -12.60 11.38
N LYS A 188 1.34 -13.41 11.41
CA LYS A 188 1.30 -14.85 11.71
C LYS A 188 1.34 -15.08 13.23
N ASN A 189 0.92 -16.27 13.68
CA ASN A 189 0.95 -16.66 15.09
C ASN A 189 2.39 -16.69 15.66
N ASP A 190 3.38 -16.93 14.79
CA ASP A 190 4.80 -16.77 15.08
C ASP A 190 5.33 -15.46 14.49
N VAL A 191 6.20 -14.77 15.23
CA VAL A 191 6.82 -13.52 14.77
C VAL A 191 7.95 -13.84 13.80
N SER A 192 7.77 -13.45 12.54
CA SER A 192 8.83 -13.50 11.53
C SER A 192 9.51 -12.13 11.38
N VAL A 193 10.51 -12.02 10.51
CA VAL A 193 11.12 -10.73 10.14
C VAL A 193 10.89 -10.43 8.66
N GLN A 194 10.82 -9.15 8.32
CA GLN A 194 10.70 -8.66 6.96
C GLN A 194 11.88 -7.76 6.61
N PRO A 195 12.63 -8.04 5.53
CA PRO A 195 13.72 -7.20 5.08
C PRO A 195 13.19 -5.90 4.46
N ILE A 196 13.83 -4.79 4.79
CA ILE A 196 13.55 -3.47 4.23
C ILE A 196 14.86 -2.83 3.81
N VAL A 197 14.89 -2.31 2.59
CA VAL A 197 16.01 -1.52 2.09
C VAL A 197 15.65 -0.04 2.18
N VAL A 198 16.51 0.72 2.85
CA VAL A 198 16.51 2.18 2.76
C VAL A 198 17.31 2.54 1.52
N SER A 199 16.60 2.89 0.46
CA SER A 199 17.19 3.42 -0.76
C SER A 199 16.80 4.88 -0.94
N SER A 200 17.74 5.78 -0.71
CA SER A 200 17.59 7.22 -0.99
C SER A 200 18.37 7.66 -2.22
N ALA A 201 19.38 6.89 -2.62
CA ALA A 201 20.42 7.32 -3.55
C ALA A 201 21.15 6.16 -4.26
N SER A 202 20.47 5.04 -4.53
CA SER A 202 21.09 3.89 -5.20
C SER A 202 21.62 4.27 -6.60
N PRO A 203 22.80 3.76 -7.04
CA PRO A 203 23.29 3.92 -8.41
C PRO A 203 22.30 3.44 -9.49
N LEU A 204 21.38 2.57 -9.11
CA LEU A 204 20.41 1.94 -9.99
C LEU A 204 19.08 2.71 -10.10
N ILE A 205 18.88 3.75 -9.29
CA ILE A 205 17.56 4.35 -9.11
C ILE A 205 17.00 5.01 -10.37
N ASN A 206 17.86 5.65 -11.17
CA ASN A 206 17.41 6.36 -12.38
C ASN A 206 17.00 5.38 -13.48
N ILE A 207 17.75 4.29 -13.65
CA ILE A 207 17.39 3.19 -14.56
C ILE A 207 16.07 2.55 -14.09
N SER A 208 15.93 2.23 -12.80
CA SER A 208 14.69 1.65 -12.24
C SER A 208 13.46 2.55 -12.51
N ARG A 209 13.58 3.85 -12.25
CA ARG A 209 12.49 4.81 -12.50
C ARG A 209 12.17 4.93 -13.99
N TRP A 210 13.19 4.98 -14.84
CA TRP A 210 13.01 5.08 -16.29
C TRP A 210 12.30 3.84 -16.85
N LEU A 211 12.77 2.64 -16.50
CA LEU A 211 12.14 1.38 -16.89
C LEU A 211 10.71 1.24 -16.35
N HIS A 212 10.47 1.62 -15.10
CA HIS A 212 9.13 1.62 -14.53
C HIS A 212 8.18 2.54 -15.32
N ARG A 213 8.61 3.77 -15.67
CA ARG A 213 7.82 4.68 -16.52
C ARG A 213 7.54 4.10 -17.91
N LEU A 214 8.48 3.33 -18.46
CA LEU A 214 8.35 2.68 -19.75
C LEU A 214 7.36 1.51 -19.72
N LEU A 215 7.47 0.65 -18.70
CA LEU A 215 6.80 -0.67 -18.63
C LEU A 215 5.45 -0.67 -17.92
N GLN A 216 5.30 0.09 -16.82
CA GLN A 216 4.09 0.12 -15.99
C GLN A 216 2.80 0.35 -16.81
N PRO A 217 2.76 1.25 -17.81
CA PRO A 217 1.54 1.52 -18.56
C PRO A 217 1.02 0.31 -19.36
N THR A 218 1.94 -0.43 -19.99
CA THR A 218 1.61 -1.65 -20.73
C THR A 218 1.06 -2.70 -19.77
N TYR A 219 1.67 -2.83 -18.60
CA TYR A 219 1.19 -3.73 -17.55
C TYR A 219 -0.20 -3.34 -17.04
N ASP A 220 -0.40 -2.08 -16.63
CA ASP A 220 -1.68 -1.58 -16.10
C ASP A 220 -2.82 -1.80 -17.08
N GLN A 221 -2.58 -1.57 -18.38
CA GLN A 221 -3.59 -1.78 -19.42
C GLN A 221 -4.05 -3.24 -19.45
N LEU A 222 -3.13 -4.20 -19.39
CA LEU A 222 -3.44 -5.63 -19.47
C LEU A 222 -4.01 -6.17 -18.16
N ALA A 223 -3.42 -5.79 -17.03
CA ALA A 223 -3.80 -6.26 -15.71
C ALA A 223 -5.14 -5.70 -15.23
N SER A 224 -5.59 -4.55 -15.76
CA SER A 224 -6.86 -3.92 -15.39
C SER A 224 -8.08 -4.86 -15.44
N SER A 225 -8.07 -5.82 -16.36
CA SER A 225 -9.17 -6.78 -16.56
C SER A 225 -9.24 -7.90 -15.52
N ILE A 226 -8.19 -8.07 -14.71
CA ILE A 226 -8.05 -9.15 -13.73
C ILE A 226 -7.73 -8.61 -12.33
N SER A 227 -7.88 -7.30 -12.10
CA SER A 227 -7.48 -6.63 -10.87
C SER A 227 -8.66 -6.09 -10.09
N PHE A 228 -8.58 -6.17 -8.76
CA PHE A 228 -9.43 -5.43 -7.83
C PHE A 228 -8.59 -4.36 -7.13
N ALA A 229 -9.10 -3.13 -7.06
CA ALA A 229 -8.44 -2.02 -6.37
C ALA A 229 -8.94 -1.86 -4.93
N LYS A 230 -10.15 -2.34 -4.62
CA LYS A 230 -10.81 -2.30 -3.31
C LYS A 230 -11.83 -3.44 -3.18
N GLY A 231 -12.26 -3.77 -1.95
CA GLY A 231 -13.26 -4.82 -1.70
C GLY A 231 -14.59 -4.55 -2.42
N ALA A 232 -14.97 -3.28 -2.61
CA ALA A 232 -16.14 -2.91 -3.40
C ALA A 232 -16.12 -3.43 -4.85
N ASP A 233 -14.94 -3.55 -5.49
CA ASP A 233 -14.84 -4.04 -6.87
C ASP A 233 -15.20 -5.53 -6.96
N MET A 234 -14.79 -6.29 -5.94
CA MET A 234 -15.17 -7.70 -5.76
C MET A 234 -16.67 -7.83 -5.52
N ILE A 235 -17.27 -6.98 -4.68
CA ILE A 235 -18.72 -7.02 -4.38
C ILE A 235 -19.55 -6.75 -5.64
N LEU A 236 -19.19 -5.72 -6.42
CA LEU A 236 -19.85 -5.43 -7.69
C LEU A 236 -19.74 -6.61 -8.67
N SER A 237 -18.59 -7.31 -8.66
CA SER A 237 -18.39 -8.52 -9.46
C SER A 237 -19.28 -9.67 -8.99
N LEU A 238 -19.40 -9.89 -7.67
CA LEU A 238 -20.28 -10.89 -7.05
C LEU A 238 -21.76 -10.62 -7.34
N GLU A 239 -22.20 -9.37 -7.28
CA GLU A 239 -23.58 -9.00 -7.62
C GLU A 239 -23.90 -9.30 -9.08
N LYS A 240 -22.97 -8.99 -9.99
CA LYS A 240 -23.12 -9.32 -11.41
C LYS A 240 -23.17 -10.83 -11.61
N TYR A 241 -22.30 -11.57 -10.95
CA TYR A 241 -22.24 -13.03 -10.99
C TYR A 241 -23.53 -13.69 -10.45
N LYS A 242 -24.08 -13.16 -9.35
CA LYS A 242 -25.40 -13.55 -8.82
C LYS A 242 -26.52 -13.24 -9.83
N LYS A 243 -26.57 -12.03 -10.39
CA LYS A 243 -27.57 -11.61 -11.39
C LYS A 243 -27.52 -12.47 -12.67
N GLN A 244 -26.34 -13.00 -13.02
CA GLN A 244 -26.15 -13.90 -14.16
C GLN A 244 -26.52 -15.36 -13.87
N GLY A 245 -26.91 -15.69 -12.62
CA GLY A 245 -27.28 -17.05 -12.22
C GLY A 245 -26.10 -17.99 -12.02
N PHE A 246 -24.89 -17.46 -11.84
CA PHE A 246 -23.68 -18.26 -11.61
C PHE A 246 -23.44 -18.59 -10.14
N LEU A 247 -24.07 -17.85 -9.21
CA LEU A 247 -24.06 -18.16 -7.77
C LEU A 247 -24.97 -19.35 -7.49
N ARG A 248 -24.39 -20.46 -7.06
CA ARG A 248 -25.04 -21.75 -6.77
C ARG A 248 -25.09 -21.99 -5.26
N SER A 249 -25.96 -22.88 -4.78
CA SER A 249 -26.01 -23.23 -3.35
C SER A 249 -24.68 -23.76 -2.81
N MET A 250 -23.87 -24.43 -3.64
CA MET A 250 -22.57 -24.94 -3.21
C MET A 250 -21.40 -23.98 -3.44
N THR A 251 -21.63 -22.75 -3.93
CA THR A 251 -20.54 -21.82 -4.25
C THR A 251 -19.70 -21.53 -3.02
N LEU A 252 -18.39 -21.75 -3.15
CA LEU A 252 -17.41 -21.37 -2.13
C LEU A 252 -16.66 -20.13 -2.59
N PHE A 253 -16.25 -19.31 -1.63
CA PHE A 253 -15.31 -18.20 -1.84
C PHE A 253 -13.93 -18.65 -1.42
N ALA A 254 -12.92 -18.24 -2.16
CA ALA A 254 -11.54 -18.56 -1.83
C ALA A 254 -10.60 -17.37 -2.01
N THR A 255 -9.62 -17.27 -1.11
CA THR A 255 -8.49 -16.37 -1.24
C THR A 255 -7.20 -17.14 -1.38
N LEU A 256 -6.31 -16.66 -2.24
CA LEU A 256 -4.92 -17.11 -2.30
C LEU A 256 -4.00 -16.02 -1.77
N HIS A 257 -3.10 -16.41 -0.87
CA HIS A 257 -2.01 -15.57 -0.40
C HIS A 257 -0.70 -16.11 -0.95
N VAL A 258 -0.07 -15.33 -1.83
CA VAL A 258 1.25 -15.69 -2.36
C VAL A 258 2.31 -15.38 -1.32
N GLN A 259 3.06 -16.39 -0.90
CA GLN A 259 4.07 -16.26 0.13
C GLN A 259 5.43 -15.91 -0.45
N HIS A 260 6.13 -14.99 0.22
CA HIS A 260 7.56 -14.72 0.02
C HIS A 260 8.00 -14.38 -1.40
N ILE A 261 7.08 -14.09 -2.33
CA ILE A 261 7.42 -13.93 -3.75
C ILE A 261 8.43 -12.82 -3.95
N SER A 262 8.25 -11.67 -3.31
CA SER A 262 9.18 -10.56 -3.39
C SER A 262 10.57 -10.95 -2.90
N SER A 263 10.70 -11.86 -1.92
CA SER A 263 12.00 -12.30 -1.40
C SER A 263 12.60 -13.49 -2.16
N MET A 264 11.81 -14.25 -2.92
CA MET A 264 12.19 -15.60 -3.39
C MET A 264 12.22 -15.84 -4.88
N PHE A 265 11.74 -14.92 -5.71
CA PHE A 265 11.77 -15.12 -7.15
C PHE A 265 13.21 -15.24 -7.68
N ASP A 266 13.42 -16.12 -8.66
CA ASP A 266 14.71 -16.24 -9.33
C ASP A 266 14.89 -15.08 -10.33
N HIS A 267 16.08 -14.48 -10.38
CA HIS A 267 16.35 -13.32 -11.25
C HIS A 267 16.25 -13.67 -12.74
N GLU A 268 16.70 -14.88 -13.14
CA GLU A 268 16.55 -15.33 -14.52
C GLU A 268 15.10 -15.62 -14.87
N GLU A 269 14.35 -16.25 -13.95
CA GLU A 269 12.91 -16.47 -14.11
C GLU A 269 12.16 -15.14 -14.30
N ALA A 270 12.51 -14.12 -13.50
CA ALA A 270 11.92 -12.78 -13.60
C ALA A 270 12.22 -12.11 -14.95
N VAL A 271 13.46 -12.20 -15.43
CA VAL A 271 13.85 -11.62 -16.71
C VAL A 271 13.17 -12.34 -17.87
N GLN A 272 13.11 -13.67 -17.83
CA GLN A 272 12.40 -14.47 -18.85
C GLN A 272 10.91 -14.18 -18.86
N ALA A 273 10.28 -14.04 -17.68
CA ALA A 273 8.88 -13.66 -17.56
C ALA A 273 8.61 -12.29 -18.19
N LEU A 274 9.49 -11.31 -17.96
CA LEU A 274 9.40 -9.99 -18.60
C LEU A 274 9.57 -10.08 -20.12
N GLU A 275 10.58 -10.80 -20.60
CA GLU A 275 10.85 -10.95 -22.03
C GLU A 275 9.65 -11.60 -22.75
N HIS A 276 9.09 -12.66 -22.16
CA HIS A 276 7.89 -13.32 -22.67
C HIS A 276 6.67 -12.41 -22.64
N PHE A 277 6.47 -11.66 -21.55
CA PHE A 277 5.41 -10.67 -21.43
C PHE A 277 5.50 -9.61 -22.54
N LEU A 278 6.68 -9.03 -22.76
CA LEU A 278 6.89 -8.02 -23.80
C LEU A 278 6.70 -8.60 -25.20
N THR A 279 7.23 -9.79 -25.47
CA THR A 279 7.12 -10.44 -26.79
C THR A 279 5.67 -10.72 -27.17
N ASN A 280 4.84 -11.13 -26.22
CA ASN A 280 3.43 -11.46 -26.47
C ASN A 280 2.53 -10.23 -26.61
N HIS A 281 2.90 -9.11 -25.98
CA HIS A 281 2.01 -7.95 -25.83
C HIS A 281 2.51 -6.68 -26.53
N VAL A 282 3.72 -6.69 -27.08
CA VAL A 282 4.31 -5.56 -27.83
C VAL A 282 4.53 -5.97 -29.29
N SER A 283 3.63 -5.52 -30.17
CA SER A 283 3.55 -5.98 -31.57
C SER A 283 4.77 -5.65 -32.44
N SER A 284 5.57 -4.66 -32.07
CA SER A 284 6.70 -4.14 -32.87
C SER A 284 8.08 -4.70 -32.49
N GLY A 285 8.18 -5.59 -31.49
CA GLY A 285 9.47 -6.03 -30.93
C GLY A 285 10.28 -4.90 -30.27
N ASN A 286 9.67 -3.73 -30.17
CA ASN A 286 10.23 -2.49 -29.67
C ASN A 286 9.12 -1.77 -28.89
N LEU A 287 9.43 -1.34 -27.69
CA LEU A 287 8.55 -0.55 -26.86
C LEU A 287 9.07 0.90 -26.84
N ARG A 288 8.38 1.76 -27.62
CA ARG A 288 8.60 3.23 -27.66
C ARG A 288 10.03 3.67 -28.01
N GLY A 289 10.57 3.10 -29.07
CA GLY A 289 11.90 3.41 -29.56
C GLY A 289 13.00 2.55 -28.96
N VAL A 290 12.70 1.68 -27.99
CA VAL A 290 13.68 0.80 -27.33
C VAL A 290 13.35 -0.66 -27.61
N SER A 291 14.33 -1.44 -28.05
CA SER A 291 14.14 -2.86 -28.35
C SER A 291 13.85 -3.66 -27.07
N ILE A 292 13.15 -4.80 -27.20
CA ILE A 292 12.93 -5.71 -26.07
C ILE A 292 14.27 -6.19 -25.48
N SER A 293 15.26 -6.49 -26.32
CA SER A 293 16.58 -6.94 -25.87
C SER A 293 17.30 -5.89 -25.02
N THR A 294 17.24 -4.61 -25.39
CA THR A 294 17.81 -3.51 -24.61
C THR A 294 17.10 -3.35 -23.26
N ILE A 295 15.77 -3.47 -23.23
CA ILE A 295 14.99 -3.44 -21.98
C ILE A 295 15.43 -4.60 -21.07
N VAL A 296 15.53 -5.81 -21.61
CA VAL A 296 15.98 -7.00 -20.89
C VAL A 296 17.39 -6.81 -20.34
N GLN A 297 18.32 -6.25 -21.11
CA GLN A 297 19.68 -5.96 -20.67
C GLN A 297 19.71 -4.96 -19.49
N LEU A 298 18.93 -3.88 -19.55
CA LEU A 298 18.84 -2.91 -18.45
C LEU A 298 18.22 -3.51 -17.19
N VAL A 299 17.23 -4.39 -17.34
CA VAL A 299 16.60 -5.10 -16.22
C VAL A 299 17.58 -6.10 -15.58
N ARG A 300 18.34 -6.83 -16.39
CA ARG A 300 19.43 -7.72 -15.94
C ARG A 300 20.45 -6.95 -15.08
N LEU A 301 20.92 -5.81 -15.60
CA LEU A 301 21.82 -4.93 -14.83
C LEU A 301 21.22 -4.54 -13.46
N LEU A 302 19.92 -4.26 -13.40
CA LEU A 302 19.26 -3.89 -12.14
C LEU A 302 19.14 -5.02 -11.14
N VAL A 303 18.82 -6.24 -11.58
CA VAL A 303 18.67 -7.39 -10.67
C VAL A 303 20.03 -7.91 -10.19
N ASP A 304 21.04 -7.91 -11.07
CA ASP A 304 22.38 -8.43 -10.75
C ASP A 304 23.20 -7.51 -9.84
N GLN A 305 22.90 -6.21 -9.84
CA GLN A 305 23.71 -5.20 -9.16
C GLN A 305 23.05 -4.62 -7.91
N GLN A 306 22.15 -5.37 -7.26
CA GLN A 306 21.52 -4.97 -5.99
C GLN A 306 22.45 -5.24 -4.80
N TRP A 307 23.12 -4.20 -4.32
CA TRP A 307 24.10 -4.27 -3.23
C TRP A 307 23.60 -3.46 -2.02
N PHE A 308 23.81 -4.00 -0.83
CA PHE A 308 23.40 -3.35 0.41
C PHE A 308 24.38 -3.62 1.54
N VAL A 309 24.39 -2.70 2.50
CA VAL A 309 25.11 -2.84 3.76
C VAL A 309 24.15 -3.31 4.84
N TYR A 310 24.55 -4.33 5.61
CA TYR A 310 23.85 -4.80 6.80
C TYR A 310 24.86 -5.25 7.84
N ASN A 311 24.72 -4.78 9.09
CA ASN A 311 25.54 -5.21 10.22
C ASN A 311 27.06 -5.27 9.92
N ASN A 312 27.62 -4.16 9.42
CA ASN A 312 29.02 -4.06 9.00
C ASN A 312 29.45 -5.11 7.96
N LYS A 313 28.56 -5.51 7.06
CA LYS A 313 28.86 -6.42 5.96
C LYS A 313 28.23 -5.90 4.68
N ILE A 314 28.92 -6.09 3.57
CA ILE A 314 28.43 -5.80 2.22
C ILE A 314 27.87 -7.10 1.66
N TYR A 315 26.65 -7.03 1.17
CA TYR A 315 25.95 -8.15 0.58
C TYR A 315 25.45 -7.78 -0.82
N ARG A 316 25.34 -8.79 -1.66
CA ARG A 316 24.65 -8.72 -2.95
C ARG A 316 23.39 -9.59 -2.90
N GLN A 317 22.28 -9.06 -3.43
CA GLN A 317 21.08 -9.86 -3.60
C GLN A 317 21.26 -10.81 -4.78
N ILE A 318 20.95 -12.08 -4.57
CA ILE A 318 21.04 -13.12 -5.60
C ILE A 318 19.69 -13.78 -5.88
N ARG A 319 18.69 -13.58 -5.01
CA ARG A 319 17.30 -14.01 -5.22
C ARG A 319 16.32 -12.99 -4.64
N GLY A 320 15.15 -12.93 -5.25
CA GLY A 320 14.12 -11.95 -4.95
C GLY A 320 14.59 -10.51 -5.12
N SER A 321 13.87 -9.59 -4.50
CA SER A 321 14.27 -8.20 -4.36
C SER A 321 13.84 -7.65 -3.01
N VAL A 322 14.66 -6.80 -2.40
CA VAL A 322 14.21 -6.07 -1.21
C VAL A 322 13.27 -4.93 -1.62
N CYS A 323 12.19 -4.76 -0.85
CA CYS A 323 11.17 -3.75 -1.08
C CYS A 323 11.75 -2.33 -1.08
N GLY A 324 11.60 -1.60 -2.18
CA GLY A 324 12.02 -0.19 -2.29
C GLY A 324 12.21 0.33 -3.72
N SER A 325 12.42 -0.56 -4.69
CA SER A 325 12.59 -0.19 -6.11
C SER A 325 11.26 -0.25 -6.87
N PRO A 326 10.83 0.83 -7.55
CA PRO A 326 9.60 0.86 -8.35
C PRO A 326 9.50 -0.30 -9.35
N LEU A 327 10.59 -0.55 -10.07
CA LEU A 327 10.61 -1.61 -11.08
C LEU A 327 10.48 -3.01 -10.48
N MET A 328 11.06 -3.26 -9.31
CA MET A 328 11.04 -4.60 -8.72
C MET A 328 9.61 -5.03 -8.35
N SER A 329 8.80 -4.09 -7.85
CA SER A 329 7.37 -4.33 -7.64
C SER A 329 6.63 -4.64 -8.94
N LEU A 330 6.97 -3.97 -10.04
CA LEU A 330 6.41 -4.28 -11.35
C LEU A 330 6.85 -5.65 -11.88
N LEU A 331 8.11 -6.05 -11.67
CA LEU A 331 8.58 -7.38 -12.11
C LEU A 331 7.84 -8.51 -11.41
N VAL A 332 7.68 -8.44 -10.08
CA VAL A 332 6.87 -9.42 -9.32
C VAL A 332 5.45 -9.49 -9.88
N ASN A 333 4.85 -8.34 -10.17
CA ASN A 333 3.53 -8.23 -10.75
C ASN A 333 3.41 -8.90 -12.14
N ILE A 334 4.46 -8.81 -12.96
CA ILE A 334 4.55 -9.47 -14.27
C ILE A 334 4.74 -10.99 -14.13
N ILE A 335 5.60 -11.44 -13.20
CA ILE A 335 5.77 -12.87 -12.90
C ILE A 335 4.44 -13.47 -12.49
N LEU A 336 3.73 -12.82 -11.56
CA LEU A 336 2.41 -13.22 -11.11
C LEU A 336 1.39 -13.24 -12.25
N PHE A 337 1.36 -12.20 -13.07
CA PHE A 337 0.46 -12.13 -14.24
C PHE A 337 0.66 -13.31 -15.20
N GLN A 338 1.92 -13.72 -15.42
CA GLN A 338 2.22 -14.88 -16.26
C GLN A 338 1.83 -16.20 -15.59
N TRP A 339 2.16 -16.36 -14.31
CA TRP A 339 1.82 -17.56 -13.52
C TRP A 339 0.30 -17.75 -13.40
N GLU A 340 -0.45 -16.65 -13.25
CA GLU A 340 -1.92 -16.62 -13.14
C GLU A 340 -2.63 -17.04 -14.43
N LYS A 341 -1.97 -16.95 -15.60
CA LYS A 341 -2.64 -17.05 -16.90
C LYS A 341 -3.45 -18.32 -17.08
N GLU A 342 -2.88 -19.48 -16.75
CA GLU A 342 -3.58 -20.77 -16.86
C GLU A 342 -4.72 -20.87 -15.85
N PHE A 343 -4.47 -20.45 -14.61
CA PHE A 343 -5.46 -20.47 -13.54
C PHE A 343 -6.66 -19.58 -13.86
N VAL A 344 -6.42 -18.33 -14.26
CA VAL A 344 -7.45 -17.37 -14.67
C VAL A 344 -8.25 -17.87 -15.87
N SER A 345 -7.59 -18.50 -16.85
CA SER A 345 -8.27 -19.08 -18.01
C SER A 345 -9.22 -20.19 -17.58
N SER A 346 -8.77 -21.09 -16.69
CA SER A 346 -9.61 -22.17 -16.16
C SER A 346 -10.83 -21.66 -15.39
N LEU A 347 -10.68 -20.58 -14.61
CA LEU A 347 -11.78 -19.96 -13.87
C LEU A 347 -12.78 -19.30 -14.83
N LYS A 348 -12.30 -18.58 -15.85
CA LYS A 348 -13.15 -17.93 -16.86
C LYS A 348 -13.98 -18.94 -17.65
N GLU A 349 -13.41 -20.10 -18.01
CA GLU A 349 -14.15 -21.17 -18.67
C GLU A 349 -15.32 -21.67 -17.82
N GLN A 350 -15.15 -21.72 -16.50
CA GLN A 350 -16.16 -22.11 -15.53
C GLN A 350 -17.08 -20.95 -15.09
N GLN A 351 -16.96 -19.78 -15.72
CA GLN A 351 -17.68 -18.55 -15.38
C GLN A 351 -17.39 -18.02 -13.97
N GLU A 352 -16.31 -18.45 -13.33
CA GLU A 352 -15.94 -18.00 -11.98
C GLU A 352 -15.38 -16.58 -11.97
N ILE A 353 -15.57 -15.89 -10.85
CA ILE A 353 -14.93 -14.60 -10.58
C ILE A 353 -13.46 -14.83 -10.30
N TYR A 354 -12.64 -13.91 -10.78
CA TYR A 354 -11.24 -13.78 -10.40
C TYR A 354 -10.92 -12.29 -10.26
N GLY A 355 -10.19 -11.94 -9.20
CA GLY A 355 -9.51 -10.65 -9.14
C GLY A 355 -8.35 -10.67 -8.17
N ARG A 356 -7.21 -10.15 -8.63
CA ARG A 356 -6.03 -9.95 -7.79
C ARG A 356 -5.98 -8.51 -7.30
N TYR A 357 -5.59 -8.33 -6.04
CA TYR A 357 -5.36 -7.00 -5.55
C TYR A 357 -4.12 -6.37 -6.19
N ILE A 358 -4.30 -5.25 -6.90
CA ILE A 358 -3.20 -4.48 -7.47
C ILE A 358 -3.35 -3.02 -7.08
N ARG A 359 -2.49 -2.53 -6.19
CA ARG A 359 -2.46 -1.11 -5.83
C ARG A 359 -1.59 -0.34 -6.82
N SER A 360 -2.20 0.29 -7.83
CA SER A 360 -1.45 1.15 -8.77
C SER A 360 -0.86 2.36 -8.04
N LEU A 361 0.46 2.57 -8.16
CA LEU A 361 1.15 3.77 -7.72
C LEU A 361 0.67 4.99 -8.55
N PRO A 362 0.36 6.15 -7.93
CA PRO A 362 0.16 7.37 -8.70
C PRO A 362 1.46 7.81 -9.39
N SER A 363 1.37 8.20 -10.67
CA SER A 363 2.51 8.51 -11.54
C SER A 363 3.24 9.82 -11.17
N ARG A 364 2.57 10.73 -10.45
CA ARG A 364 3.10 12.05 -10.04
C ARG A 364 2.66 12.41 -8.61
N SER A 365 3.33 11.85 -7.61
CA SER A 365 3.22 12.39 -6.25
C SER A 365 4.59 12.88 -5.79
N THR A 366 4.64 13.95 -5.01
CA THR A 366 5.86 14.54 -4.46
C THR A 366 6.75 13.47 -3.81
N TYR A 367 8.08 13.62 -3.88
CA TYR A 367 9.09 12.67 -3.37
C TYR A 367 8.78 12.13 -1.96
N LEU A 368 8.14 12.94 -1.12
CA LEU A 368 7.71 12.60 0.24
C LEU A 368 6.57 11.57 0.28
N TRP A 369 5.52 11.77 -0.52
CA TRP A 369 4.40 10.81 -0.62
C TRP A 369 4.84 9.53 -1.32
N ILE A 370 5.74 9.61 -2.29
CA ILE A 370 6.32 8.42 -2.93
C ILE A 370 7.06 7.57 -1.88
N ALA A 371 7.86 8.15 -1.00
CA ALA A 371 8.59 7.41 0.04
C ALA A 371 7.65 6.76 1.08
N ILE A 372 6.64 7.50 1.57
CA ILE A 372 5.63 6.98 2.52
C ILE A 372 4.73 5.94 1.83
N PHE A 373 4.32 6.17 0.59
CA PHE A 373 3.50 5.26 -0.19
C PHE A 373 4.29 4.00 -0.60
N PHE A 374 5.58 4.09 -0.94
CA PHE A 374 6.46 2.91 -1.09
C PHE A 374 6.61 2.13 0.22
N PHE A 375 6.45 2.80 1.36
CA PHE A 375 6.48 2.17 2.68
C PHE A 375 5.17 1.46 3.03
N VAL A 376 4.02 1.97 2.57
CA VAL A 376 2.67 1.49 2.93
C VAL A 376 2.02 0.59 1.85
N ALA A 377 2.26 0.83 0.56
CA ALA A 377 1.62 0.15 -0.57
C ALA A 377 2.33 -1.14 -1.02
N ARG A 378 2.73 -1.99 -0.06
CA ARG A 378 3.55 -3.17 -0.36
C ARG A 378 2.70 -4.44 -0.51
N PHE A 379 2.96 -5.19 -1.59
CA PHE A 379 2.60 -6.60 -1.84
C PHE A 379 1.48 -7.14 -0.94
N LEU A 380 0.25 -6.77 -1.29
CA LEU A 380 -0.92 -7.57 -0.91
C LEU A 380 -1.15 -8.46 -2.12
N ASP A 381 -0.39 -9.55 -2.21
CA ASP A 381 -0.53 -10.53 -3.28
C ASP A 381 -1.69 -11.48 -2.92
N GLU A 382 -2.85 -10.86 -2.69
CA GLU A 382 -4.10 -11.50 -2.33
C GLU A 382 -4.99 -11.60 -3.57
N ILE A 383 -5.35 -12.83 -3.89
CA ILE A 383 -6.22 -13.15 -5.02
C ILE A 383 -7.55 -13.61 -4.44
N PHE A 384 -8.65 -13.10 -4.99
CA PHE A 384 -9.99 -13.57 -4.70
C PHE A 384 -10.56 -14.31 -5.91
N PHE A 385 -11.29 -15.40 -5.67
CA PHE A 385 -12.06 -16.10 -6.69
C PHE A 385 -13.24 -16.88 -6.10
N THR A 386 -14.23 -17.16 -6.95
CA THR A 386 -15.34 -18.07 -6.63
C THR A 386 -15.04 -19.49 -7.08
N TRP A 387 -15.66 -20.47 -6.43
CA TRP A 387 -15.41 -21.88 -6.68
C TRP A 387 -16.68 -22.72 -6.56
N ASN A 388 -17.26 -23.11 -7.71
CA ASN A 388 -18.41 -24.01 -7.79
C ASN A 388 -18.04 -25.50 -7.84
N ARG A 389 -16.94 -25.88 -7.21
CA ARG A 389 -16.47 -27.27 -7.10
C ARG A 389 -16.21 -27.64 -5.64
N SER A 390 -15.90 -28.91 -5.38
CA SER A 390 -15.64 -29.33 -3.99
C SER A 390 -14.36 -28.67 -3.43
N ALA A 391 -14.30 -28.49 -2.10
CA ALA A 391 -13.10 -27.99 -1.43
C ALA A 391 -11.88 -28.91 -1.66
N ASN A 392 -12.10 -30.23 -1.74
CA ASN A 392 -11.06 -31.23 -2.01
C ASN A 392 -10.43 -31.08 -3.41
N GLU A 393 -11.22 -30.69 -4.41
CA GLU A 393 -10.70 -30.35 -5.73
C GLU A 393 -9.81 -29.10 -5.70
N LEU A 394 -10.18 -28.08 -4.90
CA LEU A 394 -9.33 -26.91 -4.73
C LEU A 394 -8.00 -27.28 -4.06
N GLU A 395 -8.05 -28.08 -3.00
CA GLU A 395 -6.84 -28.52 -2.30
C GLU A 395 -5.89 -29.28 -3.24
N THR A 396 -6.43 -30.19 -4.04
CA THR A 396 -5.66 -30.93 -5.06
C THR A 396 -5.06 -29.98 -6.10
N PHE A 397 -5.83 -28.99 -6.53
CA PHE A 397 -5.39 -27.98 -7.49
C PHE A 397 -4.24 -27.12 -6.92
N ILE A 398 -4.39 -26.57 -5.72
CA ILE A 398 -3.36 -25.76 -5.05
C ILE A 398 -2.11 -26.60 -4.76
N HIS A 399 -2.27 -27.85 -4.31
CA HIS A 399 -1.15 -28.76 -4.13
C HIS A 399 -0.38 -28.96 -5.45
N SER A 400 -1.09 -29.16 -6.57
CA SER A 400 -0.46 -29.30 -7.88
C SER A 400 0.31 -28.05 -8.31
N ILE A 401 -0.19 -26.85 -7.98
CA ILE A 401 0.50 -25.59 -8.30
C ILE A 401 1.76 -25.43 -7.47
N ASN A 402 1.67 -25.64 -6.15
CA ASN A 402 2.81 -25.54 -5.24
C ASN A 402 3.91 -26.58 -5.57
N MET A 403 3.53 -27.74 -6.14
CA MET A 403 4.49 -28.74 -6.62
C MET A 403 5.17 -28.36 -7.94
N LYS A 404 4.50 -27.59 -8.80
CA LYS A 404 5.04 -27.18 -10.11
C LYS A 404 6.05 -26.04 -10.02
N ASN A 405 5.89 -25.11 -9.08
CA ASN A 405 6.76 -23.94 -8.95
C ASN A 405 7.30 -23.83 -7.52
N SER A 406 8.61 -24.05 -7.34
CA SER A 406 9.27 -23.93 -6.04
C SER A 406 9.46 -22.47 -5.61
N SER A 407 9.46 -21.52 -6.55
CA SER A 407 9.63 -20.08 -6.30
C SER A 407 8.35 -19.40 -5.81
N ILE A 408 7.17 -19.94 -6.17
CA ILE A 408 5.86 -19.36 -5.85
C ILE A 408 5.08 -20.34 -4.98
N GLN A 409 5.03 -20.08 -3.68
CA GLN A 409 4.22 -20.85 -2.74
C GLN A 409 2.93 -20.10 -2.42
N VAL A 410 1.82 -20.83 -2.42
CA VAL A 410 0.50 -20.27 -2.19
C VAL A 410 -0.18 -20.95 -1.01
N GLN A 411 -0.71 -20.13 -0.11
CA GLN A 411 -1.67 -20.57 0.90
C GLN A 411 -3.06 -20.13 0.49
N TYR A 412 -4.08 -20.88 0.91
CA TYR A 412 -5.46 -20.57 0.58
C TYR A 412 -6.36 -20.61 1.81
N THR A 413 -7.41 -19.80 1.75
CA THR A 413 -8.58 -19.89 2.65
C THR A 413 -9.79 -20.14 1.76
N ILE A 414 -10.69 -21.03 2.17
CA ILE A 414 -11.93 -21.33 1.44
C ILE A 414 -13.10 -21.43 2.42
N GLY A 415 -14.25 -20.89 2.05
CA GLY A 415 -15.46 -20.99 2.86
C GLY A 415 -16.68 -20.34 2.20
N THR A 416 -17.82 -20.46 2.86
CA THR A 416 -19.05 -19.69 2.54
C THR A 416 -19.03 -18.31 3.19
N GLU A 417 -18.15 -18.09 4.17
CA GLU A 417 -17.83 -16.80 4.77
C GLU A 417 -16.33 -16.53 4.65
N LEU A 418 -15.97 -15.35 4.16
CA LEU A 418 -14.58 -14.99 3.88
C LEU A 418 -14.38 -13.47 3.86
N ASP A 419 -13.20 -13.05 4.31
CA ASP A 419 -12.74 -11.67 4.27
C ASP A 419 -11.78 -11.43 3.09
N TYR A 420 -11.97 -10.34 2.36
CA TYR A 420 -11.06 -9.88 1.32
C TYR A 420 -10.92 -8.37 1.34
N LEU A 421 -9.69 -7.89 1.54
CA LEU A 421 -9.39 -6.46 1.71
C LEU A 421 -10.25 -5.83 2.84
N ASP A 422 -11.04 -4.82 2.51
CA ASP A 422 -11.92 -4.07 3.40
C ASP A 422 -13.38 -4.56 3.38
N ALA A 423 -13.63 -5.75 2.85
CA ALA A 423 -14.96 -6.35 2.72
C ALA A 423 -15.00 -7.78 3.27
N SER A 424 -16.12 -8.12 3.90
CA SER A 424 -16.48 -9.47 4.32
C SER A 424 -17.67 -9.94 3.50
N ILE A 425 -17.66 -11.23 3.15
CA ILE A 425 -18.71 -11.88 2.38
C ILE A 425 -19.23 -13.05 3.20
N ARG A 426 -20.55 -13.22 3.26
CA ARG A 426 -21.20 -14.42 3.79
C ARG A 426 -22.32 -14.84 2.86
N TYR A 427 -22.26 -16.08 2.42
CA TYR A 427 -23.32 -16.72 1.64
C TYR A 427 -24.01 -17.79 2.47
N PHE A 428 -25.29 -17.57 2.73
CA PHE A 428 -26.17 -18.57 3.31
C PHE A 428 -26.93 -19.24 2.18
N SER A 429 -26.88 -20.56 2.13
CA SER A 429 -27.64 -21.35 1.17
C SER A 429 -28.44 -22.43 1.90
N ASP A 430 -29.73 -22.53 1.58
CA ASP A 430 -30.58 -23.62 2.02
C ASP A 430 -30.83 -24.54 0.81
N GLU A 431 -30.56 -25.84 0.98
CA GLU A 431 -30.76 -26.82 -0.09
C GLU A 431 -32.25 -27.09 -0.35
N ASP A 432 -33.09 -26.93 0.68
CA ASP A 432 -34.53 -27.20 0.62
C ASP A 432 -35.34 -25.95 0.22
N ASP A 433 -34.82 -24.75 0.50
CA ASP A 433 -35.47 -23.47 0.16
C ASP A 433 -34.52 -22.49 -0.56
N GLN A 434 -34.50 -22.54 -1.89
CA GLN A 434 -33.72 -21.61 -2.70
C GLN A 434 -34.10 -20.14 -2.50
N SER A 435 -35.30 -19.83 -1.97
CA SER A 435 -35.70 -18.46 -1.66
C SER A 435 -35.02 -17.91 -0.40
N ALA A 436 -34.46 -18.78 0.44
CA ALA A 436 -33.66 -18.42 1.61
C ALA A 436 -32.17 -18.16 1.28
N ASN A 437 -31.74 -18.41 0.03
CA ASN A 437 -30.35 -18.17 -0.37
C ASN A 437 -30.02 -16.67 -0.33
N GLU A 438 -29.15 -16.29 0.60
CA GLU A 438 -28.80 -14.90 0.85
C GLU A 438 -27.29 -14.67 0.75
N LEU A 439 -26.91 -13.77 -0.16
CA LEU A 439 -25.56 -13.25 -0.26
C LEU A 439 -25.53 -11.93 0.50
N THR A 440 -24.81 -11.91 1.61
CA THR A 440 -24.60 -10.73 2.44
C THR A 440 -23.15 -10.28 2.35
N THR A 441 -22.94 -8.98 2.22
CA THR A 441 -21.62 -8.36 2.21
C THR A 441 -21.63 -7.18 3.17
N TYR A 442 -20.53 -6.99 3.88
CA TYR A 442 -20.40 -5.92 4.86
C TYR A 442 -18.94 -5.48 4.95
N VAL A 443 -18.71 -4.40 5.70
CA VAL A 443 -17.37 -3.86 5.89
C VAL A 443 -16.56 -4.76 6.83
N ASN A 444 -15.36 -5.15 6.39
CA ASN A 444 -14.42 -5.83 7.28
C ASN A 444 -13.65 -4.80 8.14
N HIS A 445 -13.56 -5.07 9.44
CA HIS A 445 -12.72 -4.32 10.37
C HIS A 445 -11.63 -5.24 10.90
N GLU A 446 -10.39 -5.01 10.45
CA GLU A 446 -9.26 -5.82 10.92
C GLU A 446 -9.05 -5.59 12.42
N SER A 447 -9.27 -6.63 13.22
CA SER A 447 -9.17 -6.59 14.70
C SER A 447 -7.81 -6.15 15.23
N LYS A 448 -6.76 -6.23 14.40
CA LYS A 448 -5.38 -5.81 14.70
C LYS A 448 -5.07 -4.39 14.24
N SER A 449 -5.93 -3.78 13.42
CA SER A 449 -5.81 -2.39 13.00
C SER A 449 -6.48 -1.50 14.04
N GLU A 450 -5.79 -0.42 14.43
CA GLU A 450 -6.37 0.54 15.35
C GLU A 450 -7.55 1.26 14.68
N PRO A 451 -8.76 1.25 15.26
CA PRO A 451 -9.91 1.98 14.72
C PRO A 451 -9.78 3.51 14.90
N TYR A 452 -8.68 3.96 15.53
CA TYR A 452 -8.51 5.33 15.99
C TYR A 452 -8.08 6.22 14.83
N THR A 453 -9.00 7.10 14.43
CA THR A 453 -8.69 8.23 13.56
C THR A 453 -8.06 9.35 14.38
N LEU A 454 -7.30 10.23 13.71
CA LEU A 454 -6.63 11.37 14.33
C LEU A 454 -7.57 12.08 15.34
N PRO A 455 -7.17 12.24 16.61
CA PRO A 455 -8.03 12.83 17.63
C PRO A 455 -8.40 14.26 17.24
N TYR A 456 -9.63 14.67 17.55
CA TYR A 456 -10.07 16.05 17.33
C TYR A 456 -9.25 17.01 18.20
N LEU A 457 -8.33 17.76 17.56
CA LEU A 457 -7.48 18.75 18.21
C LEU A 457 -7.96 20.15 17.81
N TYR A 458 -8.41 20.92 18.79
CA TYR A 458 -8.86 22.29 18.61
C TYR A 458 -7.73 23.17 18.06
N GLY A 459 -7.95 23.85 16.92
CA GLY A 459 -7.01 24.82 16.33
C GLY A 459 -6.14 24.31 15.18
N TYR A 460 -6.24 23.03 14.78
CA TYR A 460 -5.73 22.58 13.48
C TYR A 460 -6.73 22.95 12.38
N PRO A 461 -6.34 23.16 11.10
CA PRO A 461 -7.26 23.17 9.96
C PRO A 461 -7.82 21.76 9.72
N SER A 462 -8.57 21.27 10.71
CA SER A 462 -9.01 19.90 10.90
C SER A 462 -10.31 19.62 10.16
N ASP A 463 -11.14 20.65 9.97
CA ASP A 463 -12.49 20.50 9.40
C ASP A 463 -12.46 19.96 7.96
N LEU A 464 -11.46 20.33 7.15
CA LEU A 464 -11.37 19.90 5.76
C LEU A 464 -10.83 18.46 5.59
N MET A 465 -10.09 17.93 6.56
CA MET A 465 -9.53 16.57 6.52
C MET A 465 -10.46 15.55 7.17
N HIS A 466 -11.06 15.89 8.32
CA HIS A 466 -11.98 14.99 9.01
C HIS A 466 -13.33 14.85 8.32
N SER A 467 -13.83 15.91 7.68
CA SER A 467 -15.02 15.83 6.82
C SER A 467 -14.85 14.84 5.68
N LYS A 468 -13.69 14.88 4.99
CA LYS A 468 -13.34 13.95 3.92
C LYS A 468 -13.25 12.51 4.41
N LEU A 469 -12.83 12.30 5.67
CA LEU A 469 -12.68 10.99 6.28
C LEU A 469 -14.04 10.36 6.60
N ILE A 470 -14.97 11.10 7.26
CA ILE A 470 -16.35 10.63 7.50
C ILE A 470 -17.01 10.29 6.17
N ARG A 471 -16.95 11.22 5.21
CA ARG A 471 -17.50 11.02 3.88
C ARG A 471 -16.92 9.78 3.18
N ALA A 472 -15.60 9.56 3.26
CA ALA A 472 -14.98 8.39 2.66
C ALA A 472 -15.41 7.08 3.34
N ALA A 473 -15.55 7.08 4.67
CA ALA A 473 -16.03 5.93 5.43
C ALA A 473 -17.48 5.57 5.07
N LEU A 474 -18.35 6.58 4.92
CA LEU A 474 -19.75 6.38 4.51
C LEU A 474 -19.87 5.88 3.06
N ILE A 475 -19.08 6.44 2.12
CA ILE A 475 -18.99 5.91 0.75
C ILE A 475 -18.58 4.43 0.77
N ARG A 476 -17.56 4.09 1.57
CA ARG A 476 -17.11 2.70 1.72
C ARG A 476 -18.23 1.81 2.28
N ALA A 477 -18.92 2.26 3.32
CA ALA A 477 -20.03 1.53 3.92
C ALA A 477 -21.13 1.22 2.88
N VAL A 478 -21.57 2.22 2.11
CA VAL A 478 -22.60 2.03 1.06
C VAL A 478 -22.15 1.04 -0.01
N LEU A 479 -20.87 1.09 -0.42
CA LEU A 479 -20.36 0.19 -1.45
C LEU A 479 -20.20 -1.25 -0.95
N CYS A 480 -19.82 -1.43 0.32
CA CYS A 480 -19.55 -2.74 0.90
C CYS A 480 -20.80 -3.46 1.41
N CYS A 481 -21.78 -2.72 1.93
CA CYS A 481 -22.98 -3.31 2.51
C CYS A 481 -23.97 -3.76 1.43
N SER A 482 -24.45 -5.00 1.52
CA SER A 482 -25.44 -5.60 0.60
C SER A 482 -26.87 -5.15 0.89
N ASP A 483 -27.15 -4.73 2.12
CA ASP A 483 -28.48 -4.36 2.59
C ASP A 483 -28.44 -3.20 3.59
N VAL A 484 -29.64 -2.69 3.85
CA VAL A 484 -29.87 -1.53 4.72
C VAL A 484 -29.49 -1.79 6.17
N TYR A 485 -29.63 -3.03 6.66
CA TYR A 485 -29.35 -3.37 8.05
C TYR A 485 -27.84 -3.33 8.29
N GLU A 486 -27.05 -3.99 7.43
CA GLU A 486 -25.59 -3.97 7.50
C GLU A 486 -25.04 -2.54 7.36
N PHE A 487 -25.61 -1.74 6.45
CA PHE A 487 -25.23 -0.34 6.32
C PHE A 487 -25.54 0.49 7.57
N GLN A 488 -26.70 0.29 8.20
CA GLN A 488 -27.05 0.99 9.44
C GLN A 488 -26.11 0.63 10.58
N GLN A 489 -25.73 -0.65 10.70
CA GLN A 489 -24.75 -1.09 11.70
C GLN A 489 -23.39 -0.45 11.47
N GLU A 490 -22.90 -0.44 10.23
CA GLU A 490 -21.64 0.21 9.87
C GLU A 490 -21.69 1.73 10.11
N ARG A 491 -22.81 2.39 9.77
CA ARG A 491 -23.00 3.83 10.04
C ARG A 491 -22.90 4.12 11.54
N GLN A 492 -23.59 3.34 12.37
CA GLN A 492 -23.52 3.48 13.83
C GLN A 492 -22.09 3.24 14.35
N TYR A 493 -21.39 2.25 13.81
CA TYR A 493 -19.99 2.00 14.13
C TYR A 493 -19.10 3.19 13.79
N ILE A 494 -19.28 3.81 12.62
CA ILE A 494 -18.55 5.03 12.21
C ILE A 494 -18.85 6.17 13.19
N GLU A 495 -20.12 6.49 13.44
CA GLU A 495 -20.51 7.57 14.36
C GLU A 495 -19.95 7.37 15.78
N LEU A 496 -20.01 6.14 16.29
CA LEU A 496 -19.45 5.77 17.58
C LEU A 496 -17.92 5.93 17.59
N SER A 497 -17.25 5.50 16.53
CA SER A 497 -15.79 5.61 16.40
C SER A 497 -15.33 7.07 16.43
N PHE A 498 -16.02 7.97 15.71
CA PHE A 498 -15.73 9.41 15.78
C PHE A 498 -16.06 10.00 17.15
N SER A 499 -17.17 9.59 17.77
CA SER A 499 -17.54 10.04 19.12
C SER A 499 -16.48 9.64 20.16
N LEU A 500 -15.94 8.43 20.07
CA LEU A 500 -14.85 7.94 20.93
C LEU A 500 -13.55 8.71 20.72
N ASN A 501 -13.32 9.23 19.52
CA ASN A 501 -12.20 10.12 19.18
C ASN A 501 -12.47 11.61 19.50
N ARG A 502 -13.50 11.90 20.31
CA ARG A 502 -13.88 13.21 20.86
C ARG A 502 -14.37 14.23 19.82
N PHE A 503 -14.87 13.77 18.67
CA PHE A 503 -15.56 14.64 17.73
C PHE A 503 -16.90 15.12 18.33
N PRO A 504 -17.28 16.39 18.16
CA PRO A 504 -18.58 16.89 18.61
C PRO A 504 -19.74 16.15 17.94
N ALA A 505 -20.81 15.84 18.68
CA ALA A 505 -21.98 15.18 18.12
C ALA A 505 -22.64 15.98 16.98
N SER A 506 -22.64 17.32 17.10
CA SER A 506 -23.13 18.21 16.03
C SER A 506 -22.31 18.09 14.74
N PHE A 507 -20.98 17.98 14.86
CA PHE A 507 -20.08 17.78 13.72
C PHE A 507 -20.38 16.46 13.02
N ILE A 508 -20.48 15.36 13.79
CA ILE A 508 -20.77 14.03 13.22
C ILE A 508 -22.11 14.06 12.49
N HIS A 509 -23.15 14.58 13.15
CA HIS A 509 -24.50 14.67 12.58
C HIS A 509 -24.52 15.52 11.29
N GLU A 510 -23.88 16.70 11.30
CA GLU A 510 -23.79 17.58 10.14
C GLU A 510 -23.20 16.87 8.91
N TYR A 511 -22.09 16.13 9.07
CA TYR A 511 -21.46 15.43 7.95
C TYR A 511 -22.19 14.18 7.49
N VAL A 512 -22.86 13.47 8.40
CA VAL A 512 -23.75 12.35 8.02
C VAL A 512 -24.92 12.88 7.21
N VAL A 513 -25.57 13.96 7.65
CA VAL A 513 -26.67 14.61 6.93
C VAL A 513 -26.20 15.16 5.58
N ALA A 514 -25.05 15.83 5.53
CA ALA A 514 -24.47 16.33 4.29
C ALA A 514 -24.15 15.21 3.28
N PHE A 515 -23.66 14.05 3.76
CA PHE A 515 -23.45 12.88 2.90
C PHE A 515 -24.75 12.40 2.27
N PHE A 516 -25.83 12.31 3.04
CA PHE A 516 -27.11 11.91 2.48
C PHE A 516 -27.64 12.95 1.51
N TYR A 517 -27.64 14.24 1.83
CA TYR A 517 -28.05 15.27 0.85
C TYR A 517 -27.24 15.24 -0.45
N GLU A 518 -25.95 14.87 -0.37
CA GLU A 518 -25.09 14.74 -1.56
C GLU A 518 -25.54 13.60 -2.48
N PHE A 519 -25.97 12.46 -1.92
CA PHE A 519 -26.24 11.23 -2.67
C PHE A 519 -27.72 10.80 -2.69
N TYR A 520 -28.58 11.50 -1.96
CA TYR A 520 -30.00 11.23 -1.77
C TYR A 520 -30.73 12.56 -1.53
N MET A 521 -31.50 13.00 -2.53
CA MET A 521 -31.95 14.40 -2.68
C MET A 521 -33.10 14.85 -1.75
N GLU A 522 -33.64 13.97 -0.89
CA GLU A 522 -34.80 14.27 -0.04
C GLU A 522 -34.43 14.48 1.44
N GLU A 523 -35.20 15.32 2.14
CA GLU A 523 -35.01 15.62 3.57
C GLU A 523 -35.23 14.37 4.44
N LEU A 524 -34.16 13.92 5.10
CA LEU A 524 -34.14 12.74 5.97
C LEU A 524 -34.98 12.84 7.25
N ASP A 525 -35.48 14.04 7.58
CA ASP A 525 -35.99 14.34 8.92
C ASP A 525 -37.21 13.49 9.32
N HIS A 526 -37.93 12.86 8.37
CA HIS A 526 -39.16 12.12 8.66
C HIS A 526 -39.37 10.79 7.90
N MET A 527 -38.38 10.26 7.18
CA MET A 527 -38.53 8.97 6.47
C MET A 527 -37.86 7.81 7.21
N MET A 528 -38.56 6.68 7.34
CA MET A 528 -37.91 5.43 7.75
C MET A 528 -36.92 5.05 6.65
N PHE A 529 -35.63 4.96 7.00
CA PHE A 529 -34.58 4.55 6.09
C PHE A 529 -34.77 3.06 5.75
N ASP A 530 -35.49 2.79 4.67
CA ASP A 530 -35.86 1.46 4.22
C ASP A 530 -34.95 0.94 3.10
N ARG A 531 -35.26 -0.27 2.60
CA ARG A 531 -34.46 -0.92 1.56
C ARG A 531 -34.45 -0.13 0.24
N HIS A 532 -35.57 0.47 -0.15
CA HIS A 532 -35.66 1.20 -1.41
C HIS A 532 -34.79 2.46 -1.38
N ILE A 533 -34.83 3.20 -0.26
CA ILE A 533 -34.00 4.38 -0.03
C ILE A 533 -32.51 4.01 -0.08
N PHE A 534 -32.13 2.90 0.56
CA PHE A 534 -30.75 2.43 0.54
C PHE A 534 -30.30 2.02 -0.87
N ASP A 535 -31.14 1.31 -1.62
CA ASP A 535 -30.84 0.88 -2.99
C ASP A 535 -30.59 2.10 -3.90
N GLU A 536 -31.42 3.15 -3.80
CA GLU A 536 -31.24 4.41 -4.54
C GLU A 536 -29.95 5.15 -4.15
N LEU A 537 -29.70 5.30 -2.84
CA LEU A 537 -28.45 5.86 -2.33
C LEU A 537 -27.24 5.10 -2.89
N ARG A 538 -27.31 3.78 -2.89
CA ARG A 538 -26.23 2.89 -3.34
C ARG A 538 -25.97 3.04 -4.83
N GLU A 539 -27.01 3.12 -5.66
CA GLU A 539 -26.87 3.39 -7.09
C GLU A 539 -26.17 4.73 -7.36
N ASN A 540 -26.55 5.79 -6.64
CA ASN A 540 -25.95 7.12 -6.76
C ASN A 540 -24.46 7.12 -6.36
N VAL A 541 -24.10 6.44 -5.28
CA VAL A 541 -22.69 6.31 -4.84
C VAL A 541 -21.86 5.48 -5.83
N ILE A 542 -22.42 4.40 -6.39
CA ILE A 542 -21.77 3.58 -7.43
C ILE A 542 -21.50 4.43 -8.68
N GLU A 543 -22.48 5.21 -9.13
CA GLU A 543 -22.35 6.09 -10.29
C GLU A 543 -21.31 7.20 -10.05
N TYR A 544 -21.29 7.79 -8.85
CA TYR A 544 -20.28 8.76 -8.44
C TYR A 544 -18.87 8.17 -8.52
N GLU A 545 -18.65 6.98 -7.95
CA GLU A 545 -17.34 6.33 -7.96
C GLU A 545 -16.92 5.95 -9.38
N ARG A 546 -17.85 5.50 -10.23
CA ARG A 546 -17.58 5.22 -11.65
C ARG A 546 -17.06 6.47 -12.36
N LYS A 547 -17.78 7.60 -12.28
CA LYS A 547 -17.36 8.88 -12.86
C LYS A 547 -16.01 9.35 -12.33
N ARG A 548 -15.76 9.14 -11.03
CA ARG A 548 -14.49 9.48 -10.39
C ARG A 548 -13.32 8.65 -10.93
N VAL A 549 -13.52 7.34 -11.11
CA VAL A 549 -12.52 6.44 -11.69
C VAL A 549 -12.26 6.79 -13.16
N GLU A 550 -13.30 7.04 -13.95
CA GLU A 550 -13.16 7.46 -15.35
C GLU A 550 -12.39 8.76 -15.49
N LYS A 551 -12.68 9.76 -14.65
CA LYS A 551 -11.95 11.03 -14.63
C LYS A 551 -10.47 10.83 -14.30
N LYS A 552 -10.16 9.99 -13.30
CA LYS A 552 -8.78 9.63 -12.95
C LYS A 552 -8.08 8.87 -14.08
N LEU A 553 -8.78 8.00 -14.80
CA LEU A 553 -8.22 7.25 -15.92
C LEU A 553 -7.88 8.19 -17.08
N LYS A 554 -8.78 9.13 -17.41
CA LYS A 554 -8.52 10.17 -18.43
C LYS A 554 -7.33 11.04 -18.06
N GLN A 555 -7.26 11.51 -16.81
CA GLN A 555 -6.10 12.27 -16.32
C GLN A 555 -4.81 11.44 -16.41
N LYS A 556 -4.83 10.17 -16.00
CA LYS A 556 -3.69 9.26 -16.16
C LYS A 556 -3.29 9.10 -17.63
N GLN A 557 -4.24 9.00 -18.56
CA GLN A 557 -3.96 8.91 -19.99
C GLN A 557 -3.34 10.20 -20.58
N GLU A 558 -3.81 11.36 -20.13
CA GLU A 558 -3.26 12.67 -20.53
C GLU A 558 -1.85 12.89 -19.96
N GLU A 559 -1.66 12.62 -18.66
CA GLU A 559 -0.34 12.60 -18.02
C GLU A 559 0.59 11.59 -18.71
N HIS A 560 0.03 10.47 -19.13
CA HIS A 560 0.76 9.44 -19.82
C HIS A 560 1.26 9.91 -21.19
N LYS A 561 0.41 10.61 -21.96
CA LYS A 561 0.79 11.21 -23.23
C LYS A 561 1.91 12.24 -23.05
N SER A 562 1.81 13.11 -22.05
CA SER A 562 2.85 14.09 -21.73
C SER A 562 4.18 13.44 -21.29
N ASN A 563 4.11 12.39 -20.45
CA ASN A 563 5.30 11.62 -20.06
C ASN A 563 5.87 10.82 -21.24
N LEU A 564 5.05 10.40 -22.21
CA LEU A 564 5.46 9.72 -23.43
C LEU A 564 6.35 10.62 -24.30
N GLU A 565 5.90 11.86 -24.53
CA GLU A 565 6.63 12.86 -25.31
C GLU A 565 8.01 13.14 -24.69
N TYR A 566 8.07 13.17 -23.35
CA TYR A 566 9.31 13.30 -22.60
C TYR A 566 10.24 12.08 -22.75
N VAL A 567 9.74 10.85 -22.54
CA VAL A 567 10.56 9.62 -22.56
C VAL A 567 11.04 9.25 -23.97
N THR A 568 10.28 9.61 -25.00
CA THR A 568 10.62 9.31 -26.42
C THR A 568 11.48 10.39 -27.07
N GLY A 569 11.70 11.53 -26.41
CA GLY A 569 12.47 12.65 -26.97
C GLY A 569 11.72 13.46 -28.04
N ASN A 570 10.43 13.18 -28.26
CA ASN A 570 9.57 13.93 -29.17
C ASN A 570 8.92 15.09 -28.41
N ILE A 571 9.71 16.11 -28.07
CA ILE A 571 9.17 17.40 -27.64
C ILE A 571 8.83 18.17 -28.93
N PRO A 572 7.57 18.54 -29.21
CA PRO A 572 7.30 19.55 -30.23
C PRO A 572 8.01 20.82 -29.76
N MET A 573 8.90 21.37 -30.58
CA MET A 573 9.44 22.71 -30.31
C MET A 573 8.26 23.66 -30.14
N LEU A 574 7.98 24.04 -28.89
CA LEU A 574 7.12 25.16 -28.56
C LEU A 574 7.84 26.40 -29.08
N HIS A 575 7.53 26.76 -30.32
CA HIS A 575 7.77 28.09 -30.81
C HIS A 575 7.05 29.08 -29.89
N ASP A 576 7.82 29.97 -29.29
CA ASP A 576 7.44 31.28 -28.76
C ASP A 576 6.13 31.32 -27.94
N VAL A 577 6.26 31.09 -26.63
CA VAL A 577 5.39 31.78 -25.67
C VAL A 577 6.23 32.88 -25.03
N GLN A 578 6.11 34.08 -25.60
CA GLN A 578 6.64 35.31 -25.04
C GLN A 578 6.06 35.50 -23.63
N TYR A 579 6.95 35.63 -22.65
CA TYR A 579 6.61 36.16 -21.33
C TYR A 579 6.11 37.60 -21.48
N TYR A 580 4.86 37.84 -21.07
CA TYR A 580 4.34 39.14 -20.64
C TYR A 580 3.55 38.96 -19.35
#